data_AF-A0A3M1WP38-F1
#
_entry.id   AF-A0A3M1WP38-F1
#
_cell.length_a   1.000
_cell.length_b   1.000
_cell.length_c   1.000
_cell.angle_alpha   90.00
_cell.angle_beta   90.00
_cell.angle_gamma   90.00
#
_symmetry.space_group_name_H-M   'P 1'
#
loop_
_entity.id
_entity.type
_entity.pdbx_description
1 polymer ?
#
loop_
_entity_poly.entity_id
_entity_poly.type
_entity_poly.pdbx_seq_one_letter_code
_entity_poly.pdbx_strand_id
1 'polypeptide(L)'
;MVEAAYDDGGWWALELPKNKTGWRRDYAVKGSWNDNGYYVEYEVPEGGLKAWKGPAAGQEYADGRFHLKGSKDQIFLDGKSLDPSQLQPKLTNWPEP
;
A
#
# COMPACT_ATOMS: atom_id res chain seq x y z
N MET A 1 13.59 -8.22 -15.57
CA MET A 1 12.15 -7.87 -15.53
C MET A 1 11.99 -6.75 -14.53
N VAL A 2 11.62 -5.55 -14.97
CA VAL A 2 11.27 -4.44 -14.06
C VAL A 2 9.79 -4.60 -13.76
N GLU A 3 9.41 -4.60 -12.49
CA GLU A 3 8.01 -4.67 -12.08
C GLU A 3 7.39 -3.29 -12.26
N ALA A 4 6.37 -3.19 -13.12
CA ALA A 4 5.71 -1.92 -13.40
C ALA A 4 4.71 -1.57 -12.30
N ALA A 5 4.77 -0.34 -11.78
CA ALA A 5 3.67 0.27 -11.03
C ALA A 5 2.70 0.89 -12.05
N TYR A 6 1.42 0.54 -11.99
CA TYR A 6 0.37 1.08 -12.86
C TYR A 6 -0.35 2.25 -12.18
N ASP A 7 -0.78 3.23 -12.97
CA ASP A 7 -1.35 4.52 -12.52
C ASP A 7 -2.89 4.48 -12.35
N ASP A 8 -3.48 3.28 -12.34
CA ASP A 8 -4.94 3.10 -12.35
C ASP A 8 -5.60 3.19 -10.96
N GLY A 9 -4.81 3.43 -9.90
CA GLY A 9 -5.30 3.55 -8.53
C GLY A 9 -4.26 3.16 -7.48
N GLY A 10 -4.66 3.26 -6.21
CA GLY A 10 -3.78 2.98 -5.07
C GLY A 10 -4.38 1.93 -4.14
N TRP A 11 -3.50 1.17 -3.49
CA TRP A 11 -3.86 0.28 -2.39
C TRP A 11 -3.64 0.98 -1.05
N TRP A 12 -4.72 1.09 -0.28
CA TRP A 12 -4.79 1.83 0.98
C TRP A 12 -5.02 0.88 2.16
N ALA A 13 -4.68 1.36 3.35
CA ALA A 13 -4.99 0.70 4.60
C ALA A 13 -5.66 1.70 5.55
N LEU A 14 -6.60 1.22 6.37
CA LEU A 14 -7.26 2.04 7.40
C LEU A 14 -6.35 2.29 8.62
N GLU A 15 -5.36 1.42 8.81
CA GLU A 15 -4.43 1.46 9.94
C GLU A 15 -3.00 1.46 9.42
N LEU A 16 -2.16 2.30 10.03
CA LEU A 16 -0.72 2.25 9.79
C LEU A 16 -0.14 0.92 10.29
N PRO A 17 0.82 0.33 9.58
CA PRO A 17 1.52 -0.87 10.04
C PRO A 17 2.36 -0.55 11.29
N LYS A 18 2.50 -1.55 12.17
CA LYS A 18 3.25 -1.39 13.44
C LYS A 18 4.76 -1.21 13.24
N ASN A 19 5.32 -1.78 12.17
CA ASN A 19 6.73 -1.76 11.84
C ASN A 19 6.95 -2.06 10.35
N LYS A 20 8.17 -1.88 9.85
CA LYS A 20 8.51 -2.10 8.43
C LYS A 20 8.27 -3.54 7.97
N THR A 21 8.48 -4.52 8.84
CA THR A 21 8.29 -5.94 8.49
C THR A 21 6.82 -6.30 8.32
N GLY A 22 5.96 -5.83 9.22
CA GLY A 22 4.51 -6.01 9.12
C GLY A 22 3.95 -5.36 7.87
N TRP A 23 4.46 -4.17 7.51
CA TRP A 23 4.08 -3.53 6.26
C TRP A 23 4.36 -4.42 5.04
N ARG A 24 5.62 -4.83 4.86
CA ARG A 24 6.02 -5.64 3.70
C ARG A 24 5.29 -6.98 3.65
N ARG A 25 5.26 -7.70 4.77
CA ARG A 25 4.73 -9.06 4.82
C ARG A 25 3.22 -9.09 4.67
N ASP A 26 2.52 -8.23 5.42
CA ASP A 26 1.07 -8.34 5.57
C ASP A 26 0.32 -7.60 4.47
N TYR A 27 0.88 -6.52 3.92
CA TYR A 27 0.35 -5.78 2.76
C TYR A 27 1.02 -6.13 1.43
N ALA A 28 1.94 -7.11 1.45
CA ALA A 28 2.64 -7.63 0.28
C ALA A 28 3.34 -6.58 -0.60
N VAL A 29 3.97 -5.59 0.03
CA VAL A 29 4.68 -4.51 -0.68
C VAL A 29 6.13 -4.91 -0.94
N LYS A 30 6.51 -5.01 -2.21
CA LYS A 30 7.90 -5.28 -2.60
C LYS A 30 8.76 -4.02 -2.43
N GLY A 31 10.02 -4.22 -2.05
CA GLY A 31 11.00 -3.12 -1.94
C GLY A 31 11.23 -2.38 -3.26
N SER A 32 11.15 -3.09 -4.39
CA SER A 32 11.19 -2.51 -5.74
C SER A 32 10.08 -1.50 -6.02
N TRP A 33 8.95 -1.57 -5.30
CA TRP A 33 7.81 -0.67 -5.48
C TRP A 33 7.87 0.51 -4.52
N ASN A 34 8.37 0.30 -3.31
CA ASN A 34 8.57 1.35 -2.31
C ASN A 34 9.68 0.95 -1.33
N ASP A 35 10.70 1.78 -1.23
CA ASP A 35 11.88 1.54 -0.38
C ASP A 35 11.67 1.88 1.11
N ASN A 36 10.41 1.90 1.58
CA ASN A 36 9.98 2.49 2.86
C ASN A 36 10.46 3.94 2.97
N GLY A 37 10.22 4.72 1.93
CA GLY A 37 10.50 6.15 1.95
C GLY A 37 9.34 6.90 2.59
N TYR A 38 8.14 6.68 2.06
CA TYR A 38 6.99 7.54 2.32
C TYR A 38 5.66 6.78 2.33
N TYR A 39 4.71 7.34 3.06
CA TYR A 39 3.28 7.01 3.02
C TYR A 39 2.47 8.31 2.84
N VAL A 40 1.22 8.20 2.42
CA VAL A 40 0.26 9.30 2.41
C VAL A 40 -0.92 8.95 3.31
N GLU A 41 -1.58 9.96 3.83
CA GLU A 41 -2.87 9.81 4.51
C GLU A 41 -3.92 10.56 3.71
N TYR A 42 -5.16 10.08 3.74
CA TYR A 42 -6.27 10.68 3.04
C TYR A 42 -7.50 10.64 3.95
N GLU A 43 -8.17 11.77 4.09
CA GLU A 43 -9.40 11.86 4.86
C GLU A 43 -10.58 11.68 3.92
N VAL A 44 -11.44 10.68 4.21
CA VAL A 44 -12.62 10.41 3.39
C VAL A 44 -13.60 11.59 3.54
N PRO A 45 -13.96 12.28 2.45
CA PRO A 45 -14.87 13.42 2.52
C PRO A 45 -16.29 12.98 2.90
N GLU A 46 -17.10 13.96 3.32
CA GLU A 46 -18.53 13.74 3.52
C GLU A 46 -19.18 13.20 2.23
N GLY A 47 -20.03 12.18 2.38
CA GLY A 47 -20.59 11.43 1.24
C GLY A 47 -19.79 10.18 0.84
N GLY A 48 -18.57 10.01 1.36
CA GLY A 48 -17.77 8.79 1.22
C GLY A 48 -17.10 8.61 -0.15
N LEU A 49 -16.36 7.51 -0.29
CA LEU A 49 -15.72 7.11 -1.54
C LEU A 49 -16.18 5.71 -1.96
N LYS A 50 -16.26 5.48 -3.26
CA LYS A 50 -16.44 4.14 -3.81
C LYS A 50 -15.09 3.42 -3.78
N ALA A 51 -15.07 2.24 -3.18
CA ALA A 51 -13.86 1.47 -2.99
C ALA A 51 -14.13 -0.02 -3.07
N TRP A 52 -13.09 -0.79 -3.37
CA TRP A 52 -13.11 -2.25 -3.17
C TRP A 52 -12.24 -2.60 -1.98
N LYS A 53 -12.76 -3.46 -1.09
CA LYS A 53 -12.04 -3.92 0.09
C LYS A 53 -11.86 -5.44 0.00
N GLY A 54 -10.66 -5.91 0.28
CA GLY A 54 -10.36 -7.33 0.34
C GLY A 54 -8.93 -7.61 0.83
N PRO A 55 -8.59 -8.89 1.08
CA PRO A 55 -7.27 -9.25 1.56
C PRO A 55 -6.21 -9.04 0.48
N ALA A 56 -5.06 -8.51 0.88
CA ALA A 56 -3.86 -8.42 0.03
C ALA A 56 -3.49 -9.82 -0.48
N ALA A 57 -3.39 -9.96 -1.80
CA ALA A 57 -2.90 -11.18 -2.41
C ALA A 57 -1.41 -11.38 -2.09
N GLY A 58 -1.00 -12.64 -1.94
CA GLY A 58 0.42 -12.97 -1.78
C GLY A 58 1.24 -12.55 -3.01
N GLN A 59 2.48 -12.14 -2.77
CA GLN A 59 3.39 -11.67 -3.82
C GLN A 59 4.66 -12.50 -3.83
N GLU A 60 4.97 -13.08 -4.97
CA GLU A 60 6.22 -13.79 -5.22
C GLU A 60 7.23 -12.86 -5.87
N TYR A 61 8.49 -12.95 -5.46
CA TYR A 61 9.58 -12.28 -6.14
C TYR A 61 9.91 -13.02 -7.43
N ALA A 62 10.45 -12.29 -8.42
CA ALA A 62 10.77 -12.85 -9.73
C ALA A 62 11.79 -14.01 -9.70
N ASP A 63 12.57 -14.14 -8.63
CA ASP A 63 13.51 -15.24 -8.42
C ASP A 63 12.87 -16.50 -7.79
N GLY A 64 11.59 -16.43 -7.42
CA GLY A 64 10.80 -17.52 -6.82
C GLY A 64 11.22 -17.92 -5.40
N ARG A 65 12.18 -17.22 -4.77
CA ARG A 65 12.77 -17.64 -3.48
C ARG A 65 12.09 -17.03 -2.27
N PHE A 66 11.39 -15.92 -2.48
CA PHE A 66 10.77 -15.18 -1.40
C PHE A 66 9.31 -14.87 -1.73
N HIS A 67 8.47 -14.97 -0.69
CA HIS A 67 7.03 -14.82 -0.80
C HIS A 67 6.52 -13.92 0.32
N LEU A 68 5.87 -12.83 -0.04
CA LEU A 68 5.10 -12.00 0.89
C LEU A 68 3.69 -12.57 0.96
N LYS A 69 3.29 -13.05 2.13
CA LYS A 69 2.02 -13.76 2.31
C LYS A 69 0.78 -12.89 2.04
N GLY A 70 0.87 -11.58 2.28
CA GLY A 70 -0.29 -10.70 2.24
C GLY A 70 -1.25 -11.02 3.39
N SER A 71 -2.56 -11.05 3.09
CA SER A 71 -3.71 -11.36 3.96
C SER A 71 -4.30 -10.21 4.80
N LYS A 72 -3.62 -9.08 4.97
CA LYS A 72 -4.29 -7.90 5.55
C LYS A 72 -5.26 -7.29 4.55
N ASP A 73 -6.40 -6.83 5.05
CA ASP A 73 -7.34 -6.07 4.23
C ASP A 73 -6.68 -4.81 3.66
N GLN A 74 -6.85 -4.62 2.35
CA GLN A 74 -6.52 -3.40 1.64
C GLN A 74 -7.78 -2.82 1.00
N ILE A 75 -7.70 -1.53 0.71
CA ILE A 75 -8.76 -0.79 0.03
C ILE A 75 -8.17 -0.30 -1.29
N PHE A 76 -8.77 -0.71 -2.41
CA PHE A 76 -8.47 -0.11 -3.70
C PHE A 76 -9.33 1.13 -3.89
N LEU A 77 -8.67 2.25 -4.23
CA LEU A 77 -9.31 3.49 -4.66
C LEU A 77 -8.81 3.83 -6.06
N ASP A 78 -9.74 4.19 -6.95
CA ASP A 78 -9.41 4.81 -8.24
C ASP A 78 -8.74 6.17 -7.95
N GLY A 79 -7.56 6.40 -8.52
CA GLY A 79 -6.78 7.62 -8.32
C GLY A 79 -7.52 8.88 -8.73
N LYS A 80 -8.46 8.79 -9.68
CA LYS A 80 -9.31 9.91 -10.13
C LYS A 80 -10.38 10.30 -9.11
N SER A 81 -10.66 9.45 -8.13
CA SER A 81 -11.61 9.72 -7.06
C SER A 81 -10.99 10.47 -5.87
N LEU A 82 -9.68 10.71 -5.90
CA LEU A 82 -8.95 11.34 -4.81
C LEU A 82 -8.73 12.82 -5.09
N ASP A 83 -8.76 13.62 -4.03
CA ASP A 83 -8.32 15.02 -4.05
C ASP A 83 -6.77 15.06 -3.95
N PRO A 84 -6.06 15.48 -5.00
CA PRO A 84 -4.59 15.50 -5.00
C PRO A 84 -3.99 16.42 -3.94
N SER A 85 -4.73 17.42 -3.45
CA SER A 85 -4.22 18.38 -2.46
C SER A 85 -3.96 17.73 -1.09
N GLN A 86 -4.58 16.59 -0.80
CA GLN A 86 -4.40 15.81 0.42
C GLN A 86 -3.25 14.80 0.33
N LEU A 87 -2.73 14.51 -0.88
CA LEU A 87 -1.75 13.44 -1.12
C LEU A 87 -0.30 13.87 -0.83
N GLN A 88 -0.08 14.47 0.34
CA GLN A 88 1.24 14.95 0.75
C GLN A 88 2.05 13.80 1.36
N PRO A 89 3.22 13.45 0.81
CA PRO A 89 4.03 12.35 1.30
C PRO A 89 4.61 12.64 2.68
N LYS A 90 4.54 11.63 3.56
CA LYS A 90 5.08 11.62 4.93
C LYS A 90 6.14 10.54 5.02
N LEU A 91 7.29 10.85 5.63
CA LEU A 91 8.38 9.88 5.83
C LEU A 91 7.89 8.70 6.68
N THR A 92 8.16 7.48 6.23
CA THR A 92 7.88 6.29 7.06
C THR A 92 8.93 6.16 8.15
N ASN A 93 8.64 6.68 9.35
CA ASN A 93 9.45 6.49 10.56
C ASN A 93 9.12 5.17 11.28
N TRP A 94 8.75 4.13 10.53
CA TRP A 94 8.36 2.86 11.14
C TRP A 94 9.57 2.19 11.77
N PRO A 95 9.44 1.67 13.00
CA PRO A 95 10.53 0.96 13.65
C PRO A 95 10.91 -0.29 12.85
N GLU A 96 12.18 -0.69 12.96
CA GLU A 96 12.55 -2.08 12.69
C GLU A 96 11.92 -2.98 13.77
N PRO A 97 11.64 -4.25 13.49
CA PRO A 97 11.10 -5.18 14.48
C PRO A 97 11.95 -5.30 15.75
#